data_AF-M1Z1C2-F1
#
_entry.id   AF-M1Z1C2-F1
#
_cell.length_a   1.000
_cell.length_b   1.000
_cell.length_c   1.000
_cell.angle_alpha   90.00
_cell.angle_beta   90.00
_cell.angle_gamma   90.00
#
_symmetry.space_group_name_H-M   'P 1'
#
loop_
_entity.id
_entity.type
_entity.pdbx_description
1 polymer ?
#
loop_
_entity_poly.entity_id
_entity_poly.type
_entity_poly.pdbx_seq_one_letter_code
_entity_poly.pdbx_strand_id
1 'polypeptide(L)'
;MKQNNPLALIQACRFVTLILVWNLSWPSLAFSLEPVSIKKFPQKAIPVSNPVDLTALPLRETFQINHQRFVLQFFFSGPNILGIILKRDLRVPIHLRWCFFRDCSESPFDYNVMIADSYAPPLEDGIFEIRFPPQLKYSFQGLYFSTGR
;
A
#
# COMPACT_ATOMS: atom_id res chain seq x y z
N MET A 1 59.41 -54.23 17.74
CA MET A 1 58.97 -53.02 18.48
C MET A 1 58.30 -52.09 17.48
N LYS A 2 57.00 -51.86 17.60
CA LYS A 2 56.21 -51.07 16.64
C LYS A 2 55.97 -49.69 17.26
N GLN A 3 56.66 -48.68 16.74
CA GLN A 3 56.66 -47.33 17.27
C GLN A 3 55.48 -46.57 16.66
N ASN A 4 54.43 -46.35 17.46
CA ASN A 4 53.26 -45.56 17.08
C ASN A 4 53.61 -44.08 17.21
N ASN A 5 53.67 -43.36 16.08
CA ASN A 5 53.86 -41.91 16.04
C ASN A 5 52.49 -41.20 16.14
N PRO A 6 52.20 -40.46 17.23
CA PRO A 6 50.90 -39.80 17.41
C PRO A 6 50.74 -38.52 16.57
N LEU A 7 51.78 -38.06 15.88
CA LEU A 7 51.73 -36.83 15.07
C LEU A 7 50.96 -36.97 13.74
N ALA A 8 50.91 -38.17 13.15
CA ALA A 8 50.27 -38.36 11.85
C ALA A 8 48.73 -38.30 11.91
N LEU A 9 48.14 -38.59 13.07
CA LEU A 9 46.68 -38.66 13.24
C LEU A 9 46.04 -37.26 13.40
N ILE A 10 46.79 -36.32 13.98
CA ILE A 10 46.31 -34.95 14.22
C ILE A 10 46.31 -34.13 12.90
N GLN A 11 47.24 -34.45 11.99
CA GLN A 11 47.44 -33.70 10.75
C GLN A 11 46.41 -34.07 9.66
N ALA A 12 45.94 -35.32 9.64
CA ALA A 12 44.87 -35.77 8.73
C ALA A 12 43.49 -35.18 9.11
N CYS A 13 43.25 -34.92 10.40
CA CYS A 13 41.95 -34.45 10.90
C CYS A 13 41.66 -32.98 10.56
N ARG A 14 42.69 -32.14 10.37
CA ARG A 14 42.53 -30.72 10.01
C ARG A 14 42.19 -30.46 8.54
N PHE A 15 42.52 -31.39 7.63
CA PHE A 15 42.24 -31.22 6.20
C PHE A 15 40.80 -31.60 5.84
N VAL A 16 40.19 -32.54 6.58
CA VAL A 16 38.82 -33.01 6.32
C VAL A 16 37.77 -31.99 6.75
N THR A 17 38.02 -31.19 7.79
CA THR A 17 37.09 -30.17 8.27
C THR A 17 37.01 -28.94 7.36
N LEU A 18 38.08 -28.60 6.64
CA LEU A 18 38.13 -27.41 5.78
C LEU A 18 37.35 -27.56 4.47
N ILE A 19 37.18 -28.79 3.97
CA ILE A 19 36.44 -29.09 2.72
C ILE A 19 34.92 -29.08 2.95
N LEU A 20 34.48 -29.39 4.17
CA LEU A 20 33.05 -29.45 4.56
C LEU A 20 32.42 -28.06 4.78
N VAL A 21 33.21 -27.04 5.11
CA VAL A 21 32.70 -25.67 5.34
C VAL A 21 32.48 -24.90 4.03
N TRP A 22 33.10 -25.33 2.93
CA TRP A 22 33.08 -24.56 1.67
C TRP A 22 31.93 -24.88 0.71
N ASN A 23 31.11 -25.92 0.94
CA ASN A 23 30.22 -26.41 -0.11
C ASN A 23 28.72 -26.10 -0.01
N LEU A 24 28.13 -25.67 1.11
CA LEU A 24 26.66 -25.86 1.23
C LEU A 24 25.79 -24.72 1.79
N SER A 25 26.30 -23.49 1.86
CA SER A 25 25.44 -22.37 2.29
C SER A 25 25.60 -21.14 1.40
N TRP A 26 25.49 -21.33 0.07
CA TRP A 26 25.07 -20.21 -0.77
C TRP A 26 23.64 -19.83 -0.37
N PRO A 27 23.37 -18.59 0.06
CA PRO A 27 22.00 -18.12 0.12
C PRO A 27 21.54 -18.04 -1.32
N SER A 28 20.72 -18.98 -1.77
CA SER A 28 19.86 -18.75 -2.91
C SER A 28 19.02 -17.52 -2.56
N LEU A 29 19.39 -16.36 -3.11
CA LEU A 29 18.57 -15.16 -3.17
C LEU A 29 17.34 -15.53 -4.01
N ALA A 30 16.43 -16.28 -3.42
CA ALA A 30 15.08 -16.45 -3.90
C ALA A 30 14.39 -15.11 -3.65
N PHE A 31 14.59 -14.18 -4.58
CA PHE A 31 13.64 -13.09 -4.77
C PHE A 31 12.31 -13.75 -5.16
N SER A 32 11.52 -14.13 -4.16
CA SER A 32 10.10 -14.33 -4.32
C SER A 32 9.50 -12.95 -4.57
N LEU A 33 9.58 -12.49 -5.82
CA LEU A 33 8.63 -11.50 -6.30
C LEU A 33 7.29 -12.23 -6.32
N GLU A 34 6.57 -12.12 -5.20
CA GLU A 34 5.19 -12.54 -5.10
C GLU A 34 4.47 -12.07 -6.37
N PRO A 35 3.89 -12.96 -7.19
CA PRO A 35 3.07 -12.51 -8.30
C PRO A 35 1.91 -11.75 -7.67
N VAL A 36 1.93 -10.43 -7.79
CA VAL A 36 0.83 -9.57 -7.33
C VAL A 36 -0.40 -10.06 -8.07
N SER A 37 -1.25 -10.80 -7.35
CA SER A 37 -2.53 -11.26 -7.84
C SER A 37 -3.37 -10.01 -8.07
N ILE A 38 -3.43 -9.57 -9.32
CA ILE A 38 -4.47 -8.66 -9.78
C ILE A 38 -5.74 -9.51 -9.80
N LYS A 39 -6.36 -9.70 -8.63
CA LYS A 39 -7.76 -10.09 -8.57
C LYS A 39 -8.48 -9.12 -9.52
N LYS A 40 -9.11 -9.65 -10.57
CA LYS A 40 -9.93 -8.85 -11.47
C LYS A 40 -11.08 -8.29 -10.64
N PHE A 41 -10.87 -7.10 -10.09
CA PHE A 41 -11.94 -6.35 -9.44
C PHE A 41 -13.05 -6.15 -10.47
N PRO A 42 -14.32 -6.31 -10.08
CA PRO A 42 -15.42 -6.21 -11.03
C PRO A 42 -15.30 -4.91 -11.81
N GLN A 43 -15.43 -4.98 -13.14
CA GLN A 43 -15.25 -3.90 -14.12
C GLN A 43 -16.26 -2.74 -13.98
N LYS A 44 -16.87 -2.55 -12.80
CA LYS A 44 -18.04 -1.71 -12.59
C LYS A 44 -17.71 -0.31 -12.02
N ALA A 45 -16.46 -0.02 -11.70
CA ALA A 45 -16.07 1.29 -11.20
C ALA A 45 -15.66 2.23 -12.34
N ILE A 46 -16.21 3.44 -12.35
CA ILE A 46 -15.96 4.47 -13.35
C ILE A 46 -14.63 5.17 -13.01
N PRO A 47 -13.62 5.17 -13.89
CA PRO A 47 -12.38 5.90 -13.63
C PRO A 47 -12.66 7.41 -13.63
N VAL A 48 -12.15 8.12 -12.63
CA VAL A 48 -12.30 9.57 -12.50
C VAL A 48 -10.93 10.25 -12.38
N SER A 49 -10.90 11.54 -12.71
CA SER A 49 -9.72 12.38 -12.48
C SER A 49 -9.45 12.56 -10.99
N ASN A 50 -8.23 13.01 -10.68
CA ASN A 50 -7.84 13.45 -9.35
C ASN A 50 -7.13 14.80 -9.52
N PRO A 51 -7.75 15.94 -9.13
CA PRO A 51 -8.94 16.07 -8.29
C PRO A 51 -10.26 15.63 -8.94
N VAL A 52 -11.23 15.32 -8.09
CA VAL A 52 -12.59 14.88 -8.42
C VAL A 52 -13.56 16.04 -8.20
N ASP A 53 -14.35 16.39 -9.21
CA ASP A 53 -15.46 17.34 -9.07
C ASP A 53 -16.71 16.61 -8.52
N LEU A 54 -17.02 16.81 -7.25
CA LEU A 54 -18.18 16.20 -6.60
C LEU A 54 -19.51 16.69 -7.17
N THR A 55 -19.54 17.88 -7.76
CA THR A 55 -20.76 18.47 -8.33
C THR A 55 -21.17 17.84 -9.66
N ALA A 56 -20.23 17.14 -10.31
CA ALA A 56 -20.42 16.47 -11.58
C ALA A 56 -20.49 14.94 -11.47
N LEU A 57 -20.33 14.37 -10.27
CA LEU A 57 -20.37 12.92 -10.09
C LEU A 57 -21.80 12.37 -10.25
N PRO A 58 -22.01 11.34 -11.08
CA PRO A 58 -23.29 10.66 -11.14
C PRO A 58 -23.61 9.99 -9.81
N LEU A 59 -24.87 10.09 -9.38
CA LEU A 59 -25.31 9.47 -8.13
C LEU A 59 -25.36 7.94 -8.26
N ARG A 60 -25.11 7.26 -7.13
CA ARG A 60 -25.22 5.80 -6.97
C ARG A 60 -24.22 4.96 -7.77
N GLU A 61 -23.16 5.59 -8.28
CA GLU A 61 -22.07 4.90 -8.98
C GLU A 61 -20.87 4.67 -8.06
N THR A 62 -20.01 3.74 -8.46
CA THR A 62 -18.69 3.52 -7.84
C THR A 62 -17.62 4.12 -8.74
N PHE A 63 -16.68 4.83 -8.16
CA PHE A 63 -15.61 5.52 -8.86
C PHE A 63 -14.26 4.89 -8.54
N GLN A 64 -13.31 5.02 -9.47
CA GLN A 64 -11.95 4.51 -9.30
C GLN A 64 -10.92 5.62 -9.54
N ILE A 65 -9.94 5.69 -8.65
CA ILE A 65 -8.75 6.53 -8.82
C ILE A 65 -7.55 5.64 -9.05
N ASN A 66 -6.85 5.91 -10.14
CA ASN A 66 -5.61 5.26 -10.52
C ASN A 66 -4.46 6.23 -10.26
N HIS A 67 -3.76 6.05 -9.15
CA HIS A 67 -2.56 6.81 -8.81
C HIS A 67 -1.32 5.92 -8.96
N GLN A 68 -0.14 6.52 -9.17
CA GLN A 68 1.10 5.76 -9.34
C GLN A 68 1.43 4.88 -8.12
N ARG A 69 0.99 5.31 -6.94
CA ARG A 69 1.29 4.68 -5.64
C ARG A 69 0.11 3.92 -5.04
N PHE A 70 -1.10 4.08 -5.58
CA PHE A 70 -2.29 3.40 -5.08
C PHE A 70 -3.39 3.32 -6.15
N VAL A 71 -4.27 2.33 -6.01
CA VAL A 71 -5.53 2.24 -6.73
C VAL A 71 -6.62 2.02 -5.70
N LEU A 72 -7.65 2.84 -5.74
CA LEU A 72 -8.79 2.73 -4.84
C LEU A 72 -10.10 2.89 -5.59
N GLN A 73 -11.14 2.29 -5.03
CA GLN A 73 -12.52 2.51 -5.45
C GLN A 73 -13.30 3.14 -4.32
N PHE A 74 -14.24 4.03 -4.65
CA PHE A 74 -15.08 4.67 -3.65
C PHE A 74 -16.50 4.91 -4.16
N PHE A 75 -17.42 4.97 -3.21
CA PHE A 75 -18.81 5.33 -3.38
C PHE A 75 -19.06 6.61 -2.59
N PHE A 76 -19.66 7.60 -3.24
CA PHE A 76 -20.02 8.88 -2.63
C PHE A 76 -21.52 8.96 -2.44
N SER A 77 -21.96 9.02 -1.19
CA SER A 77 -23.39 9.12 -0.83
C SER A 77 -23.88 10.56 -0.63
N GLY A 78 -22.99 11.55 -0.71
CA GLY A 78 -23.25 12.93 -0.29
C GLY A 78 -22.51 13.26 1.01
N PRO A 79 -22.94 12.73 2.17
CA PRO A 79 -22.25 12.99 3.43
C PRO A 79 -21.00 12.13 3.58
N ASN A 80 -21.06 10.85 3.22
CA ASN A 80 -20.02 9.90 3.54
C ASN A 80 -19.39 9.30 2.28
N ILE A 81 -18.10 8.98 2.41
CA ILE A 81 -17.35 8.21 1.43
C ILE A 81 -17.08 6.85 2.02
N LEU A 82 -17.48 5.81 1.31
CA LEU A 82 -17.11 4.44 1.59
C LEU A 82 -16.25 3.95 0.43
N GLY A 83 -15.13 3.30 0.70
CA GLY A 83 -14.28 2.80 -0.37
C GLY A 83 -13.44 1.62 0.04
N ILE A 84 -12.68 1.13 -0.93
CA ILE A 84 -11.76 0.02 -0.81
C ILE A 84 -10.44 0.37 -1.50
N ILE A 85 -9.33 0.12 -0.81
CA ILE A 85 -7.98 0.26 -1.35
C ILE A 85 -7.61 -1.05 -2.03
N LEU A 86 -7.60 -1.05 -3.36
CA LEU A 86 -7.32 -2.23 -4.17
C LEU A 86 -5.82 -2.55 -4.21
N LYS A 87 -4.99 -1.51 -4.24
CA LYS A 87 -3.53 -1.59 -4.27
C LYS A 87 -2.94 -0.35 -3.62
N ARG A 88 -1.86 -0.48 -2.85
CA ARG A 88 -1.08 0.65 -2.36
C ARG A 88 0.38 0.29 -2.17
N ASP A 89 1.25 1.30 -2.22
CA ASP A 89 2.59 1.21 -1.65
C ASP A 89 2.52 1.48 -0.14
N LEU A 90 2.98 0.51 0.66
CA LEU A 90 2.94 0.59 2.12
C LEU A 90 3.90 1.64 2.71
N ARG A 91 4.87 2.14 1.95
CA ARG A 91 5.89 3.09 2.44
C ARG A 91 5.38 4.53 2.54
N VAL A 92 4.21 4.81 1.96
CA VAL A 92 3.63 6.15 1.92
C VAL A 92 2.21 6.14 2.47
N PRO A 93 1.79 7.20 3.17
CA PRO A 93 0.41 7.33 3.60
C PRO A 93 -0.47 7.72 2.42
N ILE A 94 -1.76 7.48 2.55
CA ILE A 94 -2.78 7.99 1.64
C ILE A 94 -3.65 8.98 2.40
N HIS A 95 -3.74 10.19 1.88
CA HIS A 95 -4.60 11.24 2.39
C HIS A 95 -5.77 11.46 1.44
N LEU A 96 -6.91 11.81 2.02
CA LEU A 96 -8.04 12.39 1.33
C LEU A 96 -8.22 13.82 1.83
N ARG A 97 -8.32 14.75 0.88
CA ARG A 97 -8.68 16.14 1.10
C ARG A 97 -10.07 16.39 0.54
N TRP A 98 -10.97 16.83 1.39
CA TRP A 98 -12.20 17.47 0.98
C TRP A 98 -11.91 18.92 0.61
N CYS A 99 -12.24 19.28 -0.62
CA CYS A 99 -11.93 20.57 -1.20
C CYS A 99 -13.15 21.48 -1.20
N PHE A 100 -12.98 22.71 -0.74
CA PHE A 100 -14.01 23.74 -0.78
C PHE A 100 -14.34 24.13 -2.23
N PHE A 101 -13.33 24.17 -3.10
CA PHE A 101 -13.46 24.43 -4.54
C PHE A 101 -13.35 23.14 -5.36
N ARG A 102 -13.99 23.13 -6.53
CA ARG A 102 -14.05 21.96 -7.45
C ARG A 102 -12.69 21.55 -7.99
N ASP A 103 -11.82 22.52 -8.19
CA ASP A 103 -10.45 22.35 -8.70
C ASP A 103 -9.44 21.97 -7.61
N CYS A 104 -9.89 21.89 -6.34
CA CYS A 104 -9.03 21.71 -5.18
C CYS A 104 -7.93 22.77 -5.03
N SER A 105 -8.20 24.00 -5.49
CA SER A 105 -7.41 25.18 -5.11
C SER A 105 -7.36 25.31 -3.59
N GLU A 106 -6.20 25.72 -3.07
CA GLU A 106 -5.95 25.74 -1.63
C GLU A 106 -6.93 26.67 -0.90
N SER A 107 -7.60 26.13 0.12
CA SER A 107 -8.56 26.86 0.93
C SER A 107 -8.39 26.56 2.42
N PRO A 108 -8.57 27.56 3.30
CA PRO A 108 -8.60 27.33 4.75
C PRO A 108 -9.81 26.51 5.20
N PHE A 109 -10.78 26.30 4.32
CA PHE A 109 -11.98 25.50 4.59
C PHE A 109 -11.83 24.04 4.15
N ASP A 110 -10.65 23.64 3.67
CA ASP A 110 -10.42 22.25 3.29
C ASP A 110 -10.26 21.34 4.50
N TYR A 111 -10.66 20.09 4.34
CA TYR A 111 -10.58 19.10 5.42
C TYR A 111 -9.77 17.88 4.99
N ASN A 112 -8.70 17.60 5.71
CA ASN A 112 -7.75 16.54 5.41
C ASN A 112 -7.91 15.37 6.37
N VAL A 113 -7.95 14.15 5.82
CA VAL A 113 -8.05 12.90 6.58
C VAL A 113 -7.02 11.91 6.04
N MET A 114 -6.35 11.20 6.93
CA MET A 114 -5.51 10.07 6.54
C MET A 114 -6.38 8.82 6.45
N ILE A 115 -6.43 8.19 5.28
CA ILE A 115 -7.26 6.99 5.04
C ILE A 115 -6.45 5.70 5.11
N ALA A 116 -5.12 5.79 4.96
CA ALA A 116 -4.20 4.68 5.21
C ALA A 116 -2.84 5.23 5.65
N ASP A 117 -2.29 4.68 6.73
CA ASP A 117 -0.97 5.06 7.24
C ASP A 117 0.16 4.24 6.58
N SER A 118 1.38 4.76 6.67
CA SER A 118 2.60 4.09 6.24
C SER A 118 2.87 2.89 7.14
N TYR A 119 3.21 1.75 6.55
CA TYR A 119 3.53 0.48 7.21
C TYR A 119 2.43 -0.09 8.11
N ALA A 120 1.26 0.55 8.17
CA ALA A 120 0.11 -0.01 8.85
C ALA A 120 -0.29 -1.36 8.23
N PRO A 121 -0.76 -2.31 9.06
CA PRO A 121 -1.31 -3.55 8.56
C PRO A 121 -2.45 -3.26 7.56
N PRO A 122 -2.74 -4.19 6.64
CA PRO A 122 -3.87 -4.03 5.73
C PRO A 122 -5.13 -3.74 6.56
N LEU A 123 -5.92 -2.74 6.16
CA LEU A 123 -7.29 -2.59 6.66
C LEU A 123 -8.01 -3.93 6.46
N GLU A 124 -8.89 -4.33 7.38
CA GLU A 124 -9.76 -5.49 7.14
C GLU A 124 -10.47 -5.27 5.79
N ASP A 125 -10.22 -6.20 4.86
CA ASP A 125 -10.67 -6.16 3.47
C ASP A 125 -10.27 -4.91 2.64
N GLY A 126 -9.34 -4.09 3.13
CA GLY A 126 -8.91 -2.85 2.46
C GLY A 126 -9.93 -1.72 2.54
N ILE A 127 -10.97 -1.83 3.37
CA ILE A 127 -12.12 -0.93 3.40
C ILE A 127 -11.79 0.34 4.21
N PHE A 128 -12.18 1.50 3.69
CA PHE A 128 -12.13 2.78 4.41
C PHE A 128 -13.50 3.47 4.40
N GLU A 129 -13.84 4.09 5.52
CA GLU A 129 -15.02 4.95 5.67
C GLU A 129 -14.57 6.32 6.14
N ILE A 130 -15.05 7.37 5.46
CA ILE A 130 -14.83 8.76 5.85
C ILE A 130 -16.19 9.37 6.06
N ARG A 131 -16.44 9.75 7.31
CA ARG A 131 -17.67 10.47 7.67
C ARG A 131 -17.47 11.95 7.44
N PHE A 132 -18.52 12.60 6.96
CA PHE A 132 -18.56 14.05 6.94
C PHE A 132 -18.27 14.60 8.34
N PRO A 133 -17.41 15.62 8.50
CA PRO A 133 -17.19 16.23 9.80
C PRO A 133 -18.52 16.79 10.33
N PRO A 134 -19.00 16.34 11.49
CA PRO A 134 -20.21 16.90 12.06
C PRO A 134 -19.97 18.40 12.35
N GLN A 135 -21.02 19.22 12.18
CA GLN A 135 -21.04 20.67 12.49
C GLN A 135 -20.49 21.63 11.41
N LEU A 136 -20.03 21.15 10.25
CA LEU A 136 -19.69 22.06 9.14
C LEU A 136 -20.96 22.58 8.46
N LYS A 137 -21.04 23.90 8.26
CA LYS A 137 -22.18 24.59 7.62
C LYS A 137 -22.04 24.77 6.11
N TYR A 138 -20.93 24.30 5.53
CA TYR A 138 -20.64 24.43 4.11
C TYR A 138 -20.49 23.05 3.46
N SER A 139 -20.69 22.99 2.14
CA SER A 139 -20.53 21.79 1.34
C SER A 139 -19.22 21.81 0.59
N PHE A 140 -18.51 20.70 0.59
CA PHE A 140 -17.33 20.51 -0.25
C PHE A 140 -17.74 20.31 -1.70
N GLN A 141 -16.91 20.81 -2.61
CA GLN A 141 -17.14 20.72 -4.05
C GLN A 141 -16.18 19.77 -4.75
N GLY A 142 -15.07 19.39 -4.09
CA GLY A 142 -14.10 18.48 -4.65
C GLY A 142 -13.56 17.46 -3.66
N LEU A 143 -12.93 16.42 -4.21
CA LEU A 143 -12.09 15.46 -3.48
C LEU A 143 -10.73 15.36 -4.13
N TYR A 144 -9.70 15.25 -3.31
CA TYR A 144 -8.35 14.98 -3.77
C TYR A 144 -7.72 13.88 -2.95
N PHE A 145 -7.13 12.90 -3.62
CA PHE A 145 -6.43 11.79 -3.00
C PHE A 145 -4.94 11.92 -3.28
N SER A 146 -4.10 11.87 -2.26
CA SER A 146 -2.66 12.10 -2.41
C SER A 146 -1.84 11.15 -1.56
N THR A 147 -0.55 11.07 -1.88
CA THR A 147 0.46 10.49 -1.01
C THR A 147 1.36 11.60 -0.48
N GLY A 148 1.57 11.67 0.84
CA GLY A 148 2.35 12.74 1.48
C GLY A 148 1.49 13.90 2.00
N ARG A 149 2.12 14.82 2.74
CA ARG A 149 1.50 16.09 3.15
C ARG A 149 1.56 17.11 2.03
#